data_AF-A0A8J4XGL0-F1
#
_entry.id   AF-A0A8J4XGL0-F1
#
_cell.length_a   1.000
_cell.length_b   1.000
_cell.length_c   1.000
_cell.angle_alpha   90.00
_cell.angle_beta   90.00
_cell.angle_gamma   90.00
#
_symmetry.space_group_name_H-M   'P 1'
#
loop_
_entity.id
_entity.type
_entity.pdbx_description
1 polymer ?
#
loop_
_entity_poly.entity_id
_entity_poly.type
_entity_poly.pdbx_seq_one_letter_code
_entity_poly.pdbx_strand_id
1 'polypeptide(L)' 'MAGSDLGRAEVGAEEADPYERAVKYLESHNILRIFQEITERLVYDRPDDPLRFMVEQ' A
#
# COMPACT_ATOMS: atom_id res chain seq x y z
N MET A 1 -1.09 -53.08 -0.26
CA MET A 1 -0.85 -51.81 0.44
C MET A 1 -1.33 -50.71 -0.49
N ALA A 2 -2.64 -50.42 -0.45
CA ALA A 2 -3.26 -49.40 -1.29
C ALA A 2 -2.89 -48.01 -0.73
N GLY A 3 -2.62 -47.07 -1.65
CA GLY A 3 -2.42 -45.68 -1.31
C GLY A 3 -3.65 -45.05 -0.65
N SER A 4 -3.39 -44.06 0.19
CA SER A 4 -4.32 -43.00 0.59
C SER A 4 -3.43 -41.82 0.95
N ASP A 5 -3.23 -40.94 -0.02
CA ASP A 5 -3.96 -39.67 -0.17
C ASP A 5 -3.43 -38.62 0.83
N LEU A 6 -2.57 -37.71 0.37
CA LEU A 6 -3.01 -36.43 -0.18
C LEU A 6 -4.05 -35.79 0.74
N GLY A 7 -3.56 -35.04 1.73
CA GLY A 7 -4.47 -34.43 2.70
C GLY A 7 -3.88 -33.44 3.68
N ARG A 8 -2.59 -33.09 3.63
CA ARG A 8 -2.19 -31.80 4.20
C ARG A 8 -2.40 -30.76 3.12
N ALA A 9 -3.69 -30.44 2.96
CA ALA A 9 -4.17 -29.34 2.18
C ALA A 9 -3.22 -28.18 2.38
N GLU A 10 -2.76 -27.66 1.24
CA GLU A 10 -2.22 -26.33 1.12
C GLU A 10 -3.33 -25.40 1.60
N VAL A 11 -3.39 -25.20 2.92
CA VAL A 11 -4.29 -24.23 3.53
C VAL A 11 -3.73 -22.91 3.04
N GLY A 12 -4.44 -22.36 2.05
CA GLY A 12 -3.98 -21.33 1.17
C GLY A 12 -3.30 -20.21 1.93
N ALA A 13 -2.30 -19.62 1.28
CA ALA A 13 -2.18 -18.18 1.36
C ALA A 13 -3.53 -17.61 0.90
N GLU A 14 -4.53 -17.57 1.79
CA GLU A 14 -5.65 -16.66 1.66
C GLU A 14 -4.98 -15.30 1.45
N GLU A 15 -5.17 -14.75 0.26
CA GLU A 15 -4.76 -13.39 -0.06
C GLU A 15 -5.10 -12.54 1.15
N ALA A 16 -4.09 -12.00 1.82
CA ALA A 16 -4.28 -11.21 3.03
C ALA A 16 -5.44 -10.24 2.81
N ASP A 17 -6.29 -10.06 3.83
CA ASP A 17 -7.47 -9.20 3.79
C ASP A 17 -7.12 -7.91 3.00
N PRO A 18 -7.96 -7.46 2.04
CA PRO A 18 -7.68 -6.26 1.27
C PRO A 18 -7.25 -5.06 2.12
N TYR A 19 -7.80 -4.93 3.33
CA TYR A 19 -7.38 -3.95 4.32
C TYR A 19 -5.95 -4.18 4.82
N GLU A 20 -5.61 -5.41 5.23
CA GLU A 20 -4.27 -5.74 5.70
C GLU A 20 -3.22 -5.51 4.60
N ARG A 21 -3.54 -5.84 3.35
CA ARG A 21 -2.68 -5.53 2.19
C ARG A 21 -2.48 -4.02 2.03
N ALA A 22 -3.54 -3.24 2.15
CA ALA A 22 -3.47 -1.78 2.05
C ALA A 22 -2.60 -1.19 3.17
N VAL A 23 -2.78 -1.65 4.41
CA VAL A 23 -1.98 -1.19 5.57
C VAL A 23 -0.50 -1.54 5.39
N LYS A 24 -0.18 -2.79 5.02
CA LYS A 24 1.20 -3.20 4.75
C LYS A 24 1.84 -2.36 3.65
N TYR A 25 1.09 -2.02 2.61
CA TYR A 25 1.57 -1.16 1.53
C TYR A 25 1.84 0.28 2.02
N LEU A 26 0.90 0.87 2.77
CA LEU A 26 1.04 2.20 3.39
C LEU A 26 2.30 2.28 4.26
N GLU A 27 2.54 1.29 5.11
CA GLU A 27 3.66 1.25 6.03
C GLU A 27 4.99 1.00 5.30
N SER A 28 5.06 -0.03 4.47
CA SER A 28 6.32 -0.42 3.78
C SER A 28 6.84 0.65 2.82
N HIS A 29 5.96 1.47 2.27
CA HIS A 29 6.32 2.55 1.34
C HIS A 29 6.32 3.93 2.01
N ASN A 30 6.11 4.02 3.33
CA ASN A 30 6.05 5.28 4.08
C ASN A 30 5.07 6.30 3.47
N ILE A 31 3.94 5.83 2.96
CA ILE A 31 3.03 6.64 2.12
C ILE A 31 2.49 7.85 2.89
N LEU A 32 2.17 7.68 4.18
CA LEU A 32 1.70 8.79 5.01
C LEU A 32 2.75 9.90 5.14
N ARG A 33 4.04 9.55 5.23
CA ARG A 33 5.12 10.53 5.30
C ARG A 33 5.30 11.26 3.97
N ILE A 34 5.24 10.53 2.85
CA ILE A 34 5.28 11.13 1.51
C ILE A 34 4.16 12.16 1.36
N PHE A 35 2.93 11.81 1.76
CA PHE A 35 1.82 12.76 1.72
C PHE A 35 2.03 13.97 2.64
N GLN A 36 2.57 13.79 3.85
CA GLN A 36 2.90 14.90 4.74
C GLN A 36 3.91 15.87 4.10
N GLU A 37 4.99 15.35 3.52
CA GLU A 37 6.04 16.17 2.90
C GLU A 37 5.53 16.90 1.64
N ILE A 38 4.68 16.27 0.83
CA ILE A 38 4.07 16.91 -0.34
C ILE A 38 3.06 17.98 0.10
N THR A 39 2.21 17.67 1.08
CA THR A 39 1.17 18.60 1.54
C THR A 39 1.76 19.80 2.27
N GLU A 40 2.83 19.63 3.05
CA GLU A 40 3.57 20.73 3.67
C GLU A 40 4.08 21.72 2.63
N ARG A 41 4.77 21.23 1.59
CA ARG A 41 5.27 22.05 0.49
C ARG A 41 4.13 22.75 -0.25
N LEU A 42 3.05 22.03 -0.54
CA LEU A 42 1.88 22.58 -1.24
C LEU A 42 1.24 23.76 -0.48
N VAL A 43 1.04 23.64 0.84
CA VAL A 43 0.42 24.72 1.63
C VAL A 43 1.36 25.87 1.93
N TYR A 44 2.67 25.61 1.93
CA TYR A 44 3.70 26.63 2.10
C TYR A 44 3.87 27.47 0.83
N ASP A 45 4.11 26.82 -0.31
CA ASP A 45 4.39 27.49 -1.59
C ASP A 45 3.15 28.09 -2.24
N ARG A 46 1.96 27.54 -1.94
CA ARG A 46 0.65 28.00 -2.46
C ARG A 46 0.65 28.24 -3.98
N PRO A 47 0.98 27.22 -4.79
CA PRO A 47 1.01 27.36 -6.24
C PRO A 47 -0.40 27.65 -6.79
N ASP A 48 -0.46 28.35 -7.92
CA ASP A 48 -1.72 28.64 -8.63
C ASP A 48 -2.39 27.35 -9.16
N ASP A 49 -1.61 26.30 -9.43
CA ASP A 49 -2.10 24.98 -9.82
C ASP A 49 -1.56 23.88 -8.86
N PRO A 50 -2.33 23.55 -7.81
CA PRO A 50 -1.97 22.53 -6.83
C PRO A 50 -1.78 21.12 -7.41
N LEU A 51 -2.58 20.75 -8.43
CA LEU A 51 -2.52 19.41 -8.99
C LEU A 51 -1.27 19.23 -9.84
N ARG A 52 -0.94 20.24 -10.64
CA ARG A 52 0.32 20.25 -11.40
C ARG A 52 1.53 20.20 -10.47
N PHE A 53 1.51 20.98 -9.39
CA PHE A 53 2.56 20.94 -8.38
C PHE A 53 2.77 19.54 -7.81
N MET A 54 1.70 18.80 -7.50
CA MET A 54 1.83 17.45 -6.93
C MET A 54 2.42 16.40 -7.90
N VAL A 55 2.26 16.59 -9.22
CA VAL A 55 2.72 15.64 -10.24
C VAL A 55 4.18 15.89 -10.66
N GLU A 56 4.67 17.13 -10.52
CA GLU A 56 6.03 17.53 -10.94
C GLU A 56 7.10 17.36 -9.84
N GLN A 57 6.75 16.85 -8.64
CA GLN A 57 7.64 16.67 -7.48
C GLN A 57 8.30 15.29 -7.40
#